data_AF-A0A2D4SKU7-F1
#
_entry.id   AF-A0A2D4SKU7-F1
#
_cell.length_a   1.000
_cell.length_b   1.000
_cell.length_c   1.000
_cell.angle_alpha   90.00
_cell.angle_beta   90.00
_cell.angle_gamma   90.00
#
_symmetry.space_group_name_H-M   'P 1'
#
loop_
_entity.id
_entity.type
_entity.pdbx_description
1 polymer ?
#
loop_
_entity_poly.entity_id
_entity_poly.type
_entity_poly.pdbx_seq_one_letter_code
_entity_poly.pdbx_strand_id
1 'polypeptide(L)'
;GLSEVQSYIDQWTLERCANICGLEDVQFSGLCLKFARAAMGVVHLGAGALSNHNSALGAWAWMAVHMVTANALRPGGNYENLGAFDLYPALASLLMNDAPQGTQEIPPPLLMQTSFGFLPQSNLSGLLLMGSIPESLLRPSMKEAIQNLELLVVGSRQPNWITEQADWILPITHPFEENDVCLHRNPELPSMCLPRSHAVFPPYEQSRSIDTILHSLSKDFSTSWKGPWGYHLNLASRPLCTMDLDLWLERLLDFGQTNPLPREPSLRYQGESDRSLWRPEKNVIQFPIPILKNLFKNVKIPQTSKQYPFLLHTSGSIDDALDDAHRETEPERFASVHPDTNIEAGEYILETQHGSLRITIYHDESLRLDVIRAPYSRIPDIMTILPDMVSSYTGTAILDGIACSIHKEN
;
A
#
# COMPACT_ATOMS: atom_id res chain seq x y z
N GLY A 1 -13.74 21.04 -16.26
CA GLY A 1 -12.63 20.06 -16.33
C GLY A 1 -11.31 20.74 -16.05
N LEU A 2 -10.54 21.08 -17.09
CA LEU A 2 -9.20 21.66 -16.93
C LEU A 2 -9.20 23.03 -16.22
N SER A 3 -10.09 23.94 -16.59
CA SER A 3 -10.22 25.27 -15.95
C SER A 3 -10.49 25.19 -14.44
N GLU A 4 -11.23 24.16 -14.03
CA GLU A 4 -11.53 23.90 -12.63
C GLU A 4 -10.30 23.39 -11.89
N VAL A 5 -9.54 22.46 -12.47
CA VAL A 5 -8.25 22.03 -11.90
C VAL A 5 -7.26 23.20 -11.84
N GLN A 6 -7.19 24.04 -12.87
CA GLN A 6 -6.38 25.26 -12.86
C GLN A 6 -6.74 26.14 -11.65
N SER A 7 -8.03 26.32 -11.36
CA SER A 7 -8.46 27.08 -10.17
C SER A 7 -8.06 26.42 -8.84
N TYR A 8 -7.95 25.08 -8.79
CA TYR A 8 -7.51 24.36 -7.59
C TYR A 8 -6.00 24.49 -7.35
N ILE A 9 -5.22 24.54 -8.44
CA ILE A 9 -3.76 24.61 -8.38
C ILE A 9 -3.21 26.04 -8.38
N ASP A 10 -4.03 27.07 -8.60
CA ASP A 10 -3.58 28.48 -8.76
C ASP A 10 -2.74 28.99 -7.59
N GLN A 11 -3.04 28.53 -6.37
CA GLN A 11 -2.28 28.85 -5.16
C GLN A 11 -0.91 28.14 -5.03
N TRP A 12 -0.62 27.17 -5.91
CA TRP A 12 0.59 26.34 -5.91
C TRP A 12 1.56 26.83 -6.97
N THR A 13 2.16 27.98 -6.71
CA THR A 13 3.14 28.60 -7.60
C THR A 13 4.44 27.78 -7.66
N LEU A 14 5.22 27.98 -8.74
CA LEU A 14 6.53 27.34 -8.92
C LEU A 14 7.44 27.55 -7.69
N GLU A 15 7.62 28.80 -7.28
CA GLU A 15 8.45 29.20 -6.13
C GLU A 15 7.99 28.52 -4.83
N ARG A 16 6.68 28.51 -4.58
CA ARG A 16 6.11 27.87 -3.39
C ARG A 16 6.38 26.37 -3.40
N CYS A 17 6.16 25.70 -4.52
CA CYS A 17 6.41 24.26 -4.66
C CYS A 17 7.89 23.92 -4.53
N ALA A 18 8.78 24.69 -5.16
CA ALA A 18 10.23 24.51 -5.08
C ALA A 18 10.71 24.60 -3.62
N ASN A 19 10.29 25.63 -2.89
CA ASN A 19 10.61 25.81 -1.47
C ASN A 19 10.13 24.61 -0.61
N ILE A 20 8.88 24.17 -0.77
CA ILE A 20 8.35 22.99 -0.04
C ILE A 20 9.19 21.73 -0.36
N CYS A 21 9.57 21.56 -1.62
CA CYS A 21 10.39 20.43 -2.07
C CYS A 21 11.87 20.55 -1.68
N GLY A 22 12.31 21.67 -1.09
CA GLY A 22 13.73 21.90 -0.76
C GLY A 22 14.61 22.02 -2.00
N LEU A 23 14.06 22.57 -3.09
CA LEU A 23 14.73 22.74 -4.39
C LEU A 23 14.77 24.22 -4.75
N GLU A 24 15.75 24.60 -5.58
CA GLU A 24 15.74 25.91 -6.21
C GLU A 24 14.67 25.97 -7.32
N ASP A 25 14.07 27.15 -7.52
CA ASP A 25 13.04 27.39 -8.56
C ASP A 25 13.48 26.90 -9.94
N VAL A 26 14.76 27.12 -10.29
CA VAL A 26 15.34 26.72 -11.58
C VAL A 26 15.43 25.21 -11.70
N GLN A 27 15.80 24.51 -10.62
CA GLN A 27 15.88 23.05 -10.59
C GLN A 27 14.49 22.43 -10.73
N PHE A 28 13.53 22.94 -9.95
CA PHE A 28 12.14 22.46 -9.99
C PHE A 28 11.49 22.71 -11.36
N SER A 29 11.63 23.92 -11.91
CA SER A 29 11.16 24.26 -13.26
C SER A 29 11.81 23.38 -14.33
N GLY A 30 13.12 23.16 -14.22
CA GLY A 30 13.87 22.28 -15.12
C GLY A 30 13.35 20.84 -15.11
N LEU A 31 13.03 20.29 -13.92
CA LEU A 31 12.41 18.97 -13.78
C LEU A 31 11.02 18.93 -14.43
N CYS A 32 10.17 19.91 -14.16
CA CYS A 32 8.84 19.99 -14.75
C CYS A 32 8.90 20.07 -16.29
N LEU A 33 9.80 20.90 -16.84
CA LEU A 33 9.98 21.05 -18.29
C LEU A 33 10.55 19.79 -18.92
N LYS A 34 11.52 19.13 -18.27
CA LYS A 34 12.08 17.86 -18.75
C LYS A 34 10.99 16.79 -18.83
N PHE A 35 10.18 16.63 -17.79
CA PHE A 35 9.09 15.65 -17.78
C PHE A 35 8.01 15.99 -18.81
N ALA A 36 7.56 17.26 -18.86
CA ALA A 36 6.49 17.69 -19.76
C ALA A 36 6.89 17.64 -21.25
N ARG A 37 8.18 17.76 -21.57
CA ARG A 37 8.70 17.68 -22.94
C ARG A 37 9.27 16.30 -23.29
N ALA A 38 9.34 15.38 -22.33
CA ALA A 38 9.82 14.04 -22.60
C ALA A 38 8.91 13.41 -23.65
N ALA A 39 9.51 12.75 -24.64
CA ALA A 39 8.74 11.98 -25.63
C ALA A 39 7.96 10.84 -24.96
N MET A 40 8.55 10.30 -23.88
CA MET A 40 7.98 9.30 -22.99
C MET A 40 8.50 9.60 -21.57
N GLY A 41 7.61 9.60 -20.58
CA GLY A 41 7.96 9.86 -19.19
C GLY A 41 7.09 9.08 -18.23
N VAL A 42 7.73 8.45 -17.24
CA VAL A 42 7.07 7.71 -16.17
C VAL A 42 7.56 8.23 -14.81
N VAL A 43 6.64 8.36 -13.86
CA VAL A 43 6.96 8.65 -12.46
C VAL A 43 6.82 7.37 -11.66
N HIS A 44 7.93 6.88 -11.12
CA HIS A 44 7.95 5.81 -10.12
C HIS A 44 7.80 6.43 -8.74
N LEU A 45 6.78 6.02 -8.01
CA LEU A 45 6.57 6.47 -6.64
C LEU A 45 7.47 5.68 -5.70
N GLY A 46 8.20 6.38 -4.82
CA GLY A 46 8.89 5.74 -3.70
C GLY A 46 7.90 5.27 -2.63
N ALA A 47 8.36 4.40 -1.72
CA ALA A 47 7.54 3.78 -0.67
C ALA A 47 6.79 4.80 0.24
N GLY A 48 7.31 6.02 0.38
CA GLY A 48 6.70 7.09 1.19
C GLY A 48 5.77 8.05 0.48
N ALA A 49 5.70 8.00 -0.85
CA ALA A 49 4.97 9.00 -1.63
C ALA A 49 3.47 9.04 -1.27
N LEU A 50 2.91 7.91 -0.84
CA LEU A 50 1.49 7.73 -0.50
C LEU A 50 1.27 7.41 0.99
N SER A 51 2.29 7.52 1.83
CA SER A 51 2.24 7.18 3.26
C SER A 51 2.20 8.45 4.12
N ASN A 52 1.39 9.43 3.71
CA ASN A 52 1.28 10.74 4.35
C ASN A 52 -0.16 11.27 4.36
N HIS A 53 -0.40 12.40 5.03
CA HIS A 53 -1.72 13.02 5.16
C HIS A 53 -2.42 13.34 3.82
N ASN A 54 -1.68 13.50 2.74
CA ASN A 54 -2.20 13.90 1.43
C ASN A 54 -2.18 12.75 0.43
N SER A 55 -2.11 11.48 0.88
CA SER A 55 -1.93 10.30 0.01
C SER A 55 -2.88 10.23 -1.18
N ALA A 56 -4.18 10.48 -0.99
CA ALA A 56 -5.17 10.49 -2.07
C ALA A 56 -4.90 11.59 -3.11
N LEU A 57 -4.53 12.78 -2.65
CA LEU A 57 -4.18 13.87 -3.56
C LEU A 57 -2.86 13.59 -4.27
N GLY A 58 -1.89 12.98 -3.59
CA GLY A 58 -0.63 12.52 -4.18
C GLY A 58 -0.85 11.49 -5.28
N ALA A 59 -1.68 10.47 -5.03
CA ALA A 59 -2.07 9.47 -6.02
C ALA A 59 -2.79 10.10 -7.23
N TRP A 60 -3.72 11.03 -6.98
CA TRP A 60 -4.37 11.78 -8.06
C TRP A 60 -3.36 12.63 -8.84
N ALA A 61 -2.45 13.34 -8.17
CA ALA A 61 -1.47 14.21 -8.82
C ALA A 61 -0.50 13.40 -9.69
N TRP A 62 -0.11 12.22 -9.21
CA TRP A 62 0.68 11.24 -9.97
C TRP A 62 -0.06 10.80 -11.25
N MET A 63 -1.34 10.49 -11.20
CA MET A 63 -2.09 10.18 -12.42
C MET A 63 -2.26 11.42 -13.33
N ALA A 64 -2.60 12.55 -12.73
CA ALA A 64 -2.87 13.81 -13.41
C ALA A 64 -1.66 14.29 -14.22
N VAL A 65 -0.45 14.20 -13.67
CA VAL A 65 0.76 14.66 -14.38
C VAL A 65 1.00 13.87 -15.66
N HIS A 66 0.74 12.56 -15.67
CA HIS A 66 0.83 11.74 -16.88
C HIS A 66 -0.26 12.09 -17.88
N MET A 67 -1.49 12.32 -17.42
CA MET A 67 -2.60 12.69 -18.30
C MET A 67 -2.36 14.05 -18.99
N VAL A 68 -1.96 15.09 -18.25
CA VAL A 68 -1.79 16.44 -18.81
C VAL A 68 -0.56 16.57 -19.72
N THR A 69 0.47 15.74 -19.51
CA THR A 69 1.66 15.69 -20.36
C THR A 69 1.53 14.69 -21.51
N ALA A 70 0.36 14.06 -21.67
CA ALA A 70 0.11 13.01 -22.64
C ALA A 70 1.10 11.82 -22.53
N ASN A 71 1.61 11.59 -21.32
CA ASN A 71 2.40 10.43 -20.93
C ASN A 71 1.55 9.29 -20.34
N ALA A 72 0.22 9.44 -20.28
CA ALA A 72 -0.70 8.35 -19.93
C ALA A 72 -1.03 7.52 -21.18
N LEU A 73 -1.17 6.19 -21.01
CA LEU A 73 -1.63 5.26 -22.06
C LEU A 73 -0.77 5.26 -23.34
N ARG A 74 0.54 5.47 -23.19
CA ARG A 74 1.52 5.35 -24.27
C ARG A 74 2.66 4.42 -23.83
N PRO A 75 3.32 3.75 -24.78
CA PRO A 75 4.58 3.03 -24.49
C PRO A 75 5.57 3.96 -23.77
N GLY A 76 6.20 3.47 -22.70
CA GLY A 76 7.15 4.24 -21.87
C GLY A 76 6.54 5.34 -20.99
N GLY A 77 5.21 5.47 -20.96
CA GLY A 77 4.47 6.35 -20.05
C GLY A 77 3.89 5.60 -18.85
N ASN A 78 3.03 6.26 -18.04
CA ASN A 78 2.23 5.54 -17.05
C ASN A 78 1.20 4.68 -17.78
N TYR A 79 1.58 3.42 -17.88
CA TYR A 79 0.76 2.34 -18.39
C TYR A 79 0.08 1.72 -17.18
N GLU A 80 -1.24 1.84 -17.09
CA GLU A 80 -1.96 0.94 -16.21
C GLU A 80 -1.80 -0.45 -16.84
N ASN A 81 -0.82 -1.20 -16.34
CA ASN A 81 -0.70 -2.60 -16.61
C ASN A 81 -1.97 -3.23 -16.03
N LEU A 82 -2.90 -3.59 -16.92
CA LEU A 82 -3.77 -4.70 -16.60
C LEU A 82 -2.78 -5.81 -16.29
N GLY A 83 -2.61 -6.16 -15.01
CA GLY A 83 -2.03 -7.45 -14.69
C GLY A 83 -2.78 -8.53 -15.49
N ALA A 84 -2.37 -9.78 -15.38
CA ALA A 84 -3.11 -10.83 -16.07
C ALA A 84 -4.64 -10.81 -15.81
N PHE A 85 -5.09 -10.15 -14.73
CA PHE A 85 -6.49 -9.83 -14.50
C PHE A 85 -6.72 -8.39 -13.99
N ASP A 86 -7.80 -7.75 -14.45
CA ASP A 86 -8.35 -6.54 -13.83
C ASP A 86 -9.42 -6.91 -12.80
N LEU A 87 -9.09 -6.82 -11.52
CA LEU A 87 -10.07 -7.04 -10.45
C LEU A 87 -11.08 -5.89 -10.34
N TYR A 88 -10.81 -4.73 -10.94
CA TYR A 88 -11.63 -3.54 -10.77
C TYR A 88 -13.09 -3.73 -11.21
N PRO A 89 -13.43 -4.31 -12.38
CA PRO A 89 -14.81 -4.58 -12.77
C PRO A 89 -15.56 -5.48 -11.78
N ALA A 90 -14.88 -6.51 -11.23
CA ALA A 90 -15.48 -7.38 -10.22
C ALA A 90 -15.75 -6.62 -8.91
N LEU A 91 -14.76 -5.88 -8.42
CA LEU A 91 -14.88 -5.08 -7.19
C LEU A 91 -15.88 -3.93 -7.33
N ALA A 92 -15.95 -3.28 -8.49
CA ALA A 92 -16.88 -2.18 -8.78
C ALA A 92 -18.33 -2.67 -8.97
N SER A 93 -18.53 -3.96 -9.26
CA SER A 93 -19.86 -4.57 -9.37
C SER A 93 -20.51 -4.90 -8.02
N LEU A 94 -19.75 -4.81 -6.92
CA LEU A 94 -20.28 -5.01 -5.58
C LEU A 94 -21.24 -3.84 -5.24
N LEU A 95 -22.49 -4.18 -4.91
CA LEU A 95 -23.53 -3.19 -4.62
C LEU A 95 -23.22 -2.47 -3.32
N MET A 96 -22.72 -1.24 -3.41
CA MET A 96 -22.21 -0.47 -2.26
C MET A 96 -23.27 0.02 -1.27
N ASN A 97 -24.55 -0.02 -1.65
CA ASN A 97 -25.64 0.43 -0.78
C ASN A 97 -25.77 -0.55 0.39
N ASP A 98 -25.91 -0.02 1.61
CA ASP A 98 -26.07 -0.77 2.87
C ASP A 98 -24.86 -1.61 3.31
N ALA A 99 -23.66 -1.36 2.78
CA ALA A 99 -22.45 -2.05 3.28
C ALA A 99 -22.19 -1.75 4.76
N PRO A 100 -21.53 -2.68 5.50
CA PRO A 100 -21.13 -2.41 6.88
C PRO A 100 -20.37 -1.09 6.93
N GLN A 101 -20.96 -0.11 7.59
CA GLN A 101 -20.32 1.18 7.83
C GLN A 101 -19.50 1.04 9.10
N GLY A 102 -18.25 1.50 9.07
CA GLY A 102 -17.48 1.68 10.28
C GLY A 102 -18.12 2.75 11.17
N THR A 103 -17.53 2.97 12.35
CA THR A 103 -17.92 4.10 13.21
C THR A 103 -17.70 5.48 12.57
N GLN A 104 -16.90 5.52 11.49
CA GLN A 104 -16.73 6.66 10.60
C GLN A 104 -17.26 6.30 9.20
N GLU A 105 -17.61 7.30 8.38
CA GLU A 105 -17.92 7.15 6.96
C GLU A 105 -16.69 6.67 6.19
N ILE A 106 -16.33 5.40 6.37
CA ILE A 106 -15.27 4.73 5.63
C ILE A 106 -15.95 4.12 4.40
N PRO A 107 -15.54 4.53 3.18
CA PRO A 107 -16.01 3.88 1.96
C PRO A 107 -15.85 2.36 2.07
N PRO A 108 -16.91 1.57 1.91
CA PRO A 108 -16.81 0.12 2.08
C PRO A 108 -15.80 -0.60 1.16
N PRO A 109 -15.39 -0.09 -0.03
CA PRO A 109 -14.31 -0.71 -0.79
C PRO A 109 -12.97 -0.57 -0.06
N LEU A 110 -12.77 0.52 0.69
CA LEU A 110 -11.57 0.68 1.52
C LEU A 110 -11.58 -0.28 2.71
N LEU A 111 -12.75 -0.59 3.28
CA LEU A 111 -12.85 -1.68 4.26
C LEU A 111 -12.50 -3.03 3.64
N MET A 112 -12.83 -3.27 2.37
CA MET A 112 -12.44 -4.53 1.70
C MET A 112 -10.97 -4.58 1.28
N GLN A 113 -10.37 -3.45 0.89
CA GLN A 113 -9.01 -3.38 0.37
C GLN A 113 -7.95 -3.11 1.44
N THR A 114 -8.35 -2.43 2.54
CA THR A 114 -7.48 -1.94 3.60
C THR A 114 -8.13 -2.06 4.98
N SER A 115 -8.97 -3.09 5.19
CA SER A 115 -9.65 -3.41 6.47
C SER A 115 -8.74 -3.24 7.67
N PHE A 116 -7.50 -3.71 7.52
CA PHE A 116 -6.53 -3.74 8.59
C PHE A 116 -6.18 -2.35 9.14
N GLY A 117 -6.07 -1.33 8.29
CA GLY A 117 -5.84 0.05 8.71
C GLY A 117 -6.97 0.64 9.55
N PHE A 118 -8.18 0.09 9.40
CA PHE A 118 -9.40 0.54 10.07
C PHE A 118 -9.85 -0.37 11.22
N LEU A 119 -9.06 -1.42 11.54
CA LEU A 119 -9.37 -2.34 12.64
C LEU A 119 -9.70 -1.63 13.96
N PRO A 120 -8.95 -0.59 14.40
CA PRO A 120 -9.26 0.13 15.64
C PRO A 120 -10.59 0.89 15.63
N GLN A 121 -11.10 1.24 14.45
CA GLN A 121 -12.39 1.95 14.32
C GLN A 121 -13.56 1.01 14.00
N SER A 122 -13.29 -0.29 13.94
CA SER A 122 -14.26 -1.31 13.58
C SER A 122 -14.89 -1.93 14.84
N ASN A 123 -16.20 -2.22 14.79
CA ASN A 123 -16.89 -2.97 15.84
C ASN A 123 -16.80 -4.48 15.55
N LEU A 124 -15.59 -4.97 15.28
CA LEU A 124 -15.38 -6.39 14.96
C LEU A 124 -15.26 -7.20 16.25
N SER A 125 -16.11 -8.21 16.42
CA SER A 125 -15.97 -9.19 17.50
C SER A 125 -14.99 -10.32 17.14
N GLY A 126 -14.70 -10.54 15.85
CA GLY A 126 -13.75 -11.57 15.46
C GLY A 126 -13.07 -11.33 14.12
N LEU A 127 -11.88 -11.92 13.96
CA LEU A 127 -11.00 -11.76 12.81
C LEU A 127 -10.38 -13.09 12.40
N LEU A 128 -10.50 -13.43 11.12
CA LEU A 128 -9.69 -14.44 10.46
C LEU A 128 -8.59 -13.73 9.65
N LEU A 129 -7.35 -13.87 10.09
CA LEU A 129 -6.17 -13.33 9.43
C LEU A 129 -5.42 -14.46 8.73
N MET A 130 -5.30 -14.41 7.40
CA MET A 130 -4.49 -15.39 6.64
C MET A 130 -3.23 -14.71 6.11
N GLY A 131 -2.07 -15.16 6.57
CA GLY A 131 -0.76 -14.56 6.28
C GLY A 131 -0.21 -13.77 7.46
N SER A 132 0.81 -12.95 7.19
CA SER A 132 1.46 -12.13 8.21
C SER A 132 1.25 -10.64 7.94
N ILE A 133 1.22 -9.89 9.04
CA ILE A 133 1.44 -8.45 9.03
C ILE A 133 2.80 -8.23 9.69
N PRO A 134 3.72 -7.44 9.08
CA PRO A 134 4.95 -7.06 9.74
C PRO A 134 4.65 -6.40 11.08
N GLU A 135 5.24 -6.91 12.17
CA GLU A 135 5.00 -6.36 13.52
C GLU A 135 5.34 -4.87 13.59
N SER A 136 6.34 -4.43 12.84
CA SER A 136 6.74 -3.03 12.71
C SER A 136 5.66 -2.11 12.14
N LEU A 137 4.61 -2.64 11.52
CA LEU A 137 3.44 -1.88 11.05
C LEU A 137 2.27 -1.89 12.04
N LEU A 138 2.37 -2.61 13.17
CA LEU A 138 1.32 -2.66 14.19
C LEU A 138 1.36 -1.42 15.08
N ARG A 139 0.36 -0.55 14.89
CA ARG A 139 0.15 0.61 15.75
C ARG A 139 -0.39 0.22 17.13
N PRO A 140 -0.18 1.05 18.18
CA PRO A 140 -0.71 0.78 19.51
C PRO A 140 -2.22 0.47 19.54
N SER A 141 -3.06 1.29 18.92
CA SER A 141 -4.51 1.01 18.88
C SER A 141 -4.86 -0.26 18.11
N MET A 142 -4.03 -0.67 17.14
CA MET A 142 -4.23 -1.92 16.41
C MET A 142 -3.88 -3.11 17.28
N LYS A 143 -2.77 -3.04 18.03
CA LYS A 143 -2.42 -4.07 19.01
C LYS A 143 -3.53 -4.21 20.06
N GLU A 144 -4.03 -3.10 20.58
CA GLU A 144 -5.17 -3.08 21.50
C GLU A 144 -6.44 -3.66 20.87
N ALA A 145 -6.79 -3.28 19.64
CA ALA A 145 -7.95 -3.80 18.94
C ALA A 145 -7.87 -5.32 18.74
N ILE A 146 -6.70 -5.84 18.37
CA ILE A 146 -6.43 -7.28 18.21
C ILE A 146 -6.62 -8.01 19.54
N GLN A 147 -6.08 -7.46 20.64
CA GLN A 147 -6.19 -8.05 21.98
C GLN A 147 -7.61 -8.06 22.53
N ASN A 148 -8.47 -7.15 22.06
CA ASN A 148 -9.86 -7.04 22.48
C ASN A 148 -10.84 -7.84 21.60
N LEU A 149 -10.36 -8.58 20.59
CA LEU A 149 -11.22 -9.46 19.80
C LEU A 149 -11.75 -10.61 20.66
N GLU A 150 -13.02 -11.00 20.46
CA GLU A 150 -13.60 -12.19 21.09
C GLU A 150 -13.11 -13.49 20.41
N LEU A 151 -12.70 -13.39 19.15
CA LEU A 151 -12.14 -14.49 18.38
C LEU A 151 -11.09 -14.01 17.38
N LEU A 152 -9.86 -14.52 17.51
CA LEU A 152 -8.77 -14.32 16.57
C LEU A 152 -8.26 -15.67 16.04
N VAL A 153 -8.42 -15.87 14.73
CA VAL A 153 -7.88 -17.04 14.02
C VAL A 153 -6.79 -16.57 13.08
N VAL A 154 -5.58 -17.14 13.20
CA VAL A 154 -4.41 -16.71 12.43
C VAL A 154 -3.83 -17.86 11.62
N GLY A 155 -3.84 -17.73 10.30
CA GLY A 155 -3.05 -18.55 9.40
C GLY A 155 -1.64 -18.00 9.28
N SER A 156 -0.62 -18.67 9.83
CA SER A 156 0.77 -18.20 9.77
C SER A 156 1.77 -19.31 9.43
N ARG A 157 2.89 -18.89 8.81
CA ARG A 157 4.07 -19.74 8.53
C ARG A 157 5.07 -19.71 9.68
N GLN A 158 5.06 -18.63 10.45
CA GLN A 158 6.06 -18.35 11.47
C GLN A 158 5.39 -17.80 12.74
N PRO A 159 5.90 -18.14 13.92
CA PRO A 159 5.50 -17.48 15.16
C PRO A 159 5.82 -15.98 15.10
N ASN A 160 4.90 -15.16 15.57
CA ASN A 160 5.04 -13.71 15.75
C ASN A 160 4.08 -13.20 16.83
N TRP A 161 4.16 -11.92 17.16
CA TRP A 161 3.30 -11.29 18.16
C TRP A 161 1.80 -11.54 17.94
N ILE A 162 1.31 -11.52 16.68
CA ILE A 162 -0.12 -11.74 16.40
C ILE A 162 -0.51 -13.20 16.65
N THR A 163 0.34 -14.16 16.29
CA THR A 163 0.06 -15.58 16.58
C THR A 163 0.02 -15.87 18.08
N GLU A 164 0.77 -15.11 18.90
CA GLU A 164 0.71 -15.23 20.36
C GLU A 164 -0.61 -14.72 20.94
N GLN A 165 -1.29 -13.81 20.24
CA GLN A 165 -2.63 -13.32 20.64
C GLN A 165 -3.76 -14.21 20.11
N ALA A 166 -3.48 -15.18 19.23
CA ALA A 166 -4.52 -15.92 18.52
C ALA A 166 -5.18 -16.99 19.40
N ASP A 167 -6.49 -17.13 19.30
CA ASP A 167 -7.23 -18.25 19.88
C ASP A 167 -6.96 -19.56 19.11
N TRP A 168 -6.76 -19.44 17.80
CA TRP A 168 -6.47 -20.57 16.91
C TRP A 168 -5.39 -20.20 15.91
N ILE A 169 -4.38 -21.05 15.79
CA ILE A 169 -3.32 -20.92 14.79
C ILE A 169 -3.52 -22.01 13.74
N LEU A 170 -3.61 -21.61 12.47
CA LEU A 170 -3.71 -22.49 11.33
C LEU A 170 -2.34 -22.52 10.62
N PRO A 171 -1.61 -23.65 10.62
CA PRO A 171 -0.33 -23.73 9.94
C PRO A 171 -0.56 -23.64 8.42
N ILE A 172 0.02 -22.63 7.78
CA ILE A 172 -0.08 -22.44 6.32
C ILE A 172 1.20 -22.93 5.63
N THR A 173 1.06 -23.48 4.43
CA THR A 173 2.19 -23.93 3.60
C THR A 173 3.13 -22.80 3.24
N HIS A 174 4.42 -23.11 3.09
CA HIS A 174 5.40 -22.20 2.49
C HIS A 174 5.11 -21.99 0.98
N PRO A 175 5.46 -20.85 0.35
CA PRO A 175 5.32 -20.67 -1.10
C PRO A 175 6.03 -21.71 -1.98
N PHE A 176 6.92 -22.54 -1.41
CA PHE A 176 7.57 -23.66 -2.10
C PHE A 176 6.87 -25.01 -1.89
N GLU A 177 5.85 -25.06 -1.04
CA GLU A 177 5.08 -26.26 -0.70
C GLU A 177 3.71 -26.29 -1.37
N GLU A 178 3.30 -25.19 -2.00
CA GLU A 178 2.01 -25.04 -2.66
C GLU A 178 2.17 -24.60 -4.12
N ASN A 179 1.22 -24.99 -4.95
CA ASN A 179 1.08 -24.37 -6.26
C ASN A 179 0.44 -22.99 -6.05
N ASP A 180 1.00 -21.98 -6.68
CA ASP A 180 0.44 -20.63 -6.58
C ASP A 180 0.39 -19.97 -7.97
N VAL A 181 -0.52 -19.01 -8.09
CA VAL A 181 -0.67 -18.18 -9.26
C VAL A 181 -0.46 -16.75 -8.82
N CYS A 182 0.63 -16.16 -9.28
CA CYS A 182 0.92 -14.77 -8.98
C CYS A 182 -0.04 -13.88 -9.78
N LEU A 183 -1.13 -13.49 -9.13
CA LEU A 183 -2.11 -12.54 -9.68
C LEU A 183 -1.66 -11.08 -9.54
N HIS A 184 -0.49 -10.84 -8.94
CA HIS A 184 -0.04 -9.49 -8.65
C HIS A 184 0.18 -8.69 -9.93
N ARG A 185 -0.30 -7.45 -9.88
CA ARG A 185 0.24 -6.35 -10.68
C ARG A 185 1.73 -6.30 -10.34
N ASN A 186 2.60 -6.61 -11.28
CA ASN A 186 3.96 -6.11 -11.19
C ASN A 186 3.89 -4.64 -11.66
N PRO A 187 3.98 -3.63 -10.77
CA PRO A 187 3.97 -2.23 -11.18
C PRO A 187 5.25 -1.84 -11.92
N GLU A 188 6.29 -2.68 -11.84
CA GLU A 188 7.61 -2.42 -12.41
C GLU A 188 7.79 -3.06 -13.79
N LEU A 189 7.07 -4.16 -14.07
CA LEU A 189 7.14 -4.86 -15.37
C LEU A 189 5.75 -5.08 -15.97
N PRO A 190 5.48 -4.58 -17.19
CA PRO A 190 4.24 -4.84 -17.90
C PRO A 190 4.20 -6.28 -18.42
N SER A 191 3.97 -7.28 -17.56
CA SER A 191 3.87 -8.68 -17.98
C SER A 191 2.42 -9.13 -18.16
N MET A 192 2.01 -9.42 -19.40
CA MET A 192 0.77 -10.20 -19.67
C MET A 192 1.03 -11.70 -19.57
N CYS A 193 1.53 -12.14 -18.43
CA CYS A 193 1.58 -13.55 -18.09
C CYS A 193 0.92 -13.74 -16.72
N LEU A 194 0.41 -14.95 -16.47
CA LEU A 194 0.13 -15.43 -15.12
C LEU A 194 1.32 -16.28 -14.69
N PRO A 195 2.31 -15.72 -13.97
CA PRO A 195 3.36 -16.55 -13.39
C PRO A 195 2.71 -17.59 -12.50
N ARG A 196 2.99 -18.85 -12.77
CA ARG A 196 2.60 -19.97 -11.91
C ARG A 196 3.85 -20.52 -11.24
N SER A 197 3.79 -20.74 -9.94
CA SER A 197 4.78 -21.54 -9.23
C SER A 197 4.19 -22.92 -8.97
N HIS A 198 5.04 -23.93 -9.10
CA HIS A 198 4.71 -25.28 -8.69
C HIS A 198 5.32 -25.55 -7.32
N ALA A 199 4.64 -26.36 -6.51
CA ALA A 199 5.20 -26.89 -5.29
C ALA A 199 6.52 -27.63 -5.62
N VAL A 200 7.60 -27.22 -4.96
CA VAL A 200 8.93 -27.84 -5.06
C VAL A 200 9.09 -28.90 -3.98
N PHE A 201 8.42 -28.71 -2.83
CA PHE A 201 8.41 -29.61 -1.69
C PHE A 201 6.98 -30.02 -1.34
N PRO A 202 6.77 -31.17 -0.69
CA PRO A 202 5.48 -31.48 -0.08
C PRO A 202 5.22 -30.54 1.12
N PRO A 203 3.94 -30.27 1.47
CA PRO A 203 3.59 -29.57 2.70
C PRO A 203 4.24 -30.17 3.95
N TYR A 204 4.77 -29.31 4.81
CA TYR A 204 5.35 -29.71 6.09
C TYR A 204 4.28 -30.07 7.13
N GLU A 205 4.36 -31.29 7.68
CA GLU A 205 3.45 -31.80 8.71
C GLU A 205 1.95 -31.62 8.38
N GLN A 206 1.25 -30.76 9.13
CA GLN A 206 -0.17 -30.50 9.00
C GLN A 206 -0.45 -29.18 8.26
N SER A 207 0.58 -28.54 7.69
CA SER A 207 0.41 -27.29 6.96
C SER A 207 -0.51 -27.50 5.75
N ARG A 208 -1.31 -26.48 5.44
CA ARG A 208 -2.23 -26.48 4.31
C ARG A 208 -2.15 -25.17 3.56
N SER A 209 -2.44 -25.19 2.26
CA SER A 209 -2.59 -23.96 1.49
C SER A 209 -3.72 -23.10 2.04
N ILE A 210 -3.58 -21.78 1.87
CA ILE A 210 -4.63 -20.82 2.26
C ILE A 210 -5.95 -21.20 1.58
N ASP A 211 -5.89 -21.57 0.31
CA ASP A 211 -7.03 -22.05 -0.47
C ASP A 211 -7.72 -23.26 0.18
N THR A 212 -6.97 -24.29 0.56
CA THR A 212 -7.50 -25.51 1.20
C THR A 212 -8.18 -25.19 2.53
N ILE A 213 -7.59 -24.29 3.31
CA ILE A 213 -8.13 -23.82 4.59
C ILE A 213 -9.46 -23.10 4.38
N LEU A 214 -9.49 -22.10 3.49
CA LEU A 214 -10.68 -21.32 3.19
C LEU A 214 -11.81 -22.19 2.61
N HIS A 215 -11.48 -23.15 1.74
CA HIS A 215 -12.43 -24.13 1.22
C HIS A 215 -13.03 -24.99 2.33
N SER A 216 -12.20 -25.51 3.24
CA SER A 216 -12.66 -26.33 4.37
C SER A 216 -13.57 -25.52 5.30
N LEU A 217 -13.17 -24.30 5.65
CA LEU A 217 -13.97 -23.38 6.45
C LEU A 217 -15.31 -23.09 5.75
N SER A 218 -15.32 -22.77 4.47
CA SER A 218 -16.55 -22.46 3.74
C SER A 218 -17.55 -23.63 3.69
N LYS A 219 -17.06 -24.88 3.70
CA LYS A 219 -17.88 -26.08 3.70
C LYS A 219 -18.54 -26.31 5.06
N ASP A 220 -17.77 -26.10 6.13
CA ASP A 220 -18.19 -26.36 7.50
C ASP A 220 -19.04 -25.20 8.05
N PHE A 221 -18.65 -23.97 7.74
CA PHE A 221 -19.47 -22.78 7.93
C PHE A 221 -20.46 -22.69 6.78
N SER A 222 -21.58 -23.43 6.83
CA SER A 222 -22.66 -23.24 5.85
C SER A 222 -23.12 -21.79 5.91
N THR A 223 -22.61 -20.97 5.01
CA THR A 223 -22.77 -19.53 5.04
C THR A 223 -24.22 -19.23 4.65
N SER A 224 -25.08 -19.15 5.66
CA SER A 224 -26.32 -18.40 5.58
C SER A 224 -26.03 -17.04 6.18
N TRP A 225 -25.11 -16.29 5.55
CA TRP A 225 -24.84 -14.93 6.00
C TRP A 225 -26.18 -14.20 5.92
N LYS A 226 -26.62 -13.64 7.06
CA LYS A 226 -27.88 -12.91 7.19
C LYS A 226 -27.60 -11.42 7.08
N GLY A 227 -28.61 -10.65 6.70
CA GLY A 227 -28.51 -9.20 6.52
C GLY A 227 -28.38 -8.78 5.05
N PRO A 228 -28.32 -7.47 4.78
CA PRO A 228 -28.39 -6.90 3.43
C PRO A 228 -27.31 -7.46 2.49
N TRP A 229 -26.13 -7.76 3.03
CA TRP A 229 -24.99 -8.30 2.29
C TRP A 229 -24.90 -9.81 2.32
N GLY A 230 -25.63 -10.45 3.24
CA GLY A 230 -25.54 -11.88 3.43
C GLY A 230 -25.90 -12.65 2.16
N TYR A 231 -26.95 -12.22 1.45
CA TYR A 231 -27.33 -12.82 0.16
C TYR A 231 -26.22 -12.66 -0.90
N HIS A 232 -25.61 -11.49 -1.03
CA HIS A 232 -24.56 -11.22 -2.00
C HIS A 232 -23.27 -11.98 -1.69
N LEU A 233 -22.87 -12.02 -0.42
CA LEU A 233 -21.70 -12.76 0.04
C LEU A 233 -21.94 -14.26 -0.09
N ASN A 234 -23.15 -14.76 0.13
CA ASN A 234 -23.49 -16.16 -0.16
C ASN A 234 -23.50 -16.45 -1.67
N LEU A 235 -23.97 -15.51 -2.50
CA LEU A 235 -23.97 -15.64 -3.96
C LEU A 235 -22.56 -15.60 -4.57
N ALA A 236 -21.66 -14.80 -4.02
CA ALA A 236 -20.27 -14.69 -4.48
C ALA A 236 -19.40 -15.81 -3.88
N SER A 237 -19.55 -16.12 -2.60
CA SER A 237 -18.73 -17.13 -1.93
C SER A 237 -19.05 -18.54 -2.39
N ARG A 238 -20.33 -18.92 -2.60
CA ARG A 238 -20.65 -20.30 -3.02
C ARG A 238 -19.98 -20.72 -4.33
N PRO A 239 -20.04 -19.93 -5.43
CA PRO A 239 -19.28 -20.25 -6.63
C PRO A 239 -17.78 -20.28 -6.36
N LEU A 240 -17.21 -19.27 -5.68
CA LEU A 240 -15.76 -19.23 -5.42
C LEU A 240 -15.26 -20.42 -4.60
N CYS A 241 -16.03 -20.86 -3.60
CA CYS A 241 -15.71 -21.99 -2.72
C CYS A 241 -16.03 -23.36 -3.32
N THR A 242 -16.65 -23.42 -4.49
CA THR A 242 -16.94 -24.68 -5.21
C THR A 242 -16.31 -24.71 -6.59
N MET A 243 -15.71 -23.60 -7.01
CA MET A 243 -14.99 -23.49 -8.26
C MET A 243 -13.63 -24.12 -8.10
N ASP A 244 -13.31 -25.01 -9.04
CA ASP A 244 -11.94 -25.39 -9.30
C ASP A 244 -11.17 -24.12 -9.69
N LEU A 245 -10.20 -23.72 -8.87
CA LEU A 245 -9.43 -22.49 -9.07
C LEU A 245 -8.72 -22.51 -10.43
N ASP A 246 -8.25 -23.69 -10.89
CA ASP A 246 -7.63 -23.80 -12.21
C ASP A 246 -8.65 -23.53 -13.32
N LEU A 247 -9.86 -24.09 -13.22
CA LEU A 247 -10.94 -23.85 -14.18
C LEU A 247 -11.45 -22.39 -14.13
N TRP A 248 -11.50 -21.79 -12.94
CA TRP A 248 -11.88 -20.39 -12.77
C TRP A 248 -10.82 -19.47 -13.37
N LEU A 249 -9.55 -19.72 -13.10
CA LEU A 249 -8.44 -19.02 -13.74
C LEU A 249 -8.48 -19.18 -15.26
N GLU A 250 -8.75 -20.38 -15.79
CA GLU A 250 -8.95 -20.60 -17.23
C GLU A 250 -10.09 -19.72 -17.78
N ARG A 251 -11.24 -19.69 -17.10
CA ARG A 251 -12.37 -18.85 -17.51
C ARG A 251 -12.07 -17.36 -17.42
N LEU A 252 -11.34 -16.92 -16.40
CA LEU A 252 -10.92 -15.52 -16.26
C LEU A 252 -9.97 -15.09 -17.37
N LEU A 253 -9.07 -15.98 -17.78
CA LEU A 253 -8.18 -15.75 -18.92
C LEU A 253 -8.97 -15.66 -20.23
N ASP A 254 -9.98 -16.51 -20.40
CA ASP A 254 -10.90 -16.47 -21.55
C ASP A 254 -11.73 -15.18 -21.60
N PHE A 255 -12.08 -14.58 -20.45
CA PHE A 255 -12.74 -13.28 -20.40
C PHE A 255 -11.84 -12.12 -20.86
N GLY A 256 -10.51 -12.27 -20.76
CA GLY A 256 -9.53 -11.23 -21.06
C GLY A 256 -8.95 -11.27 -22.48
N GLN A 257 -9.02 -12.39 -23.20
CA GLN A 257 -8.34 -12.55 -24.50
C GLN A 257 -9.14 -13.37 -25.53
N THR A 258 -8.94 -13.08 -26.82
CA THR A 258 -9.46 -13.87 -27.95
C THR A 258 -8.66 -15.15 -28.25
N ASN A 259 -7.54 -15.39 -27.56
CA ASN A 259 -6.69 -16.56 -27.76
C ASN A 259 -6.28 -17.17 -26.41
N PRO A 260 -6.25 -18.51 -26.27
CA PRO A 260 -5.84 -19.18 -25.04
C PRO A 260 -4.36 -18.93 -24.74
N LEU A 261 -4.05 -18.58 -23.50
CA LEU A 261 -2.65 -18.47 -23.03
C LEU A 261 -2.00 -19.87 -23.03
N PRO A 262 -0.73 -20.00 -23.47
CA PRO A 262 -0.03 -21.27 -23.47
C PRO A 262 0.17 -21.82 -22.04
N ARG A 263 -0.12 -23.11 -21.85
CA ARG A 263 -0.17 -23.80 -20.55
C ARG A 263 1.20 -24.18 -19.95
N GLU A 264 2.28 -24.05 -20.70
CA GLU A 264 3.61 -24.44 -20.20
C GLU A 264 4.26 -23.33 -19.37
N PRO A 265 5.01 -23.68 -18.29
CA PRO A 265 5.78 -22.73 -17.50
C PRO A 265 6.76 -22.02 -18.42
N SER A 266 6.41 -20.80 -18.78
CA SER A 266 7.20 -20.02 -19.69
C SER A 266 7.03 -18.55 -19.34
N LEU A 267 8.14 -17.83 -19.27
CA LEU A 267 8.19 -16.37 -19.32
C LEU A 267 7.75 -15.93 -20.72
N ARG A 268 6.52 -16.27 -21.15
CA ARG A 268 5.99 -15.85 -22.44
C ARG A 268 5.24 -14.54 -22.25
N TYR A 269 6.01 -13.48 -22.48
CA TYR A 269 5.52 -12.15 -22.73
C TYR A 269 4.68 -12.16 -24.02
N GLN A 270 3.36 -12.18 -23.90
CA GLN A 270 2.52 -11.63 -24.96
C GLN A 270 2.55 -10.11 -24.78
N GLY A 271 2.96 -9.39 -25.81
CA GLY A 271 3.13 -7.94 -25.75
C GLY A 271 1.86 -7.21 -25.33
N GLU A 272 2.07 -5.99 -24.83
CA GLU A 272 1.07 -5.07 -24.28
C GLU A 272 -0.31 -5.18 -24.93
N SER A 273 -1.38 -5.20 -24.13
CA SER A 273 -2.71 -4.83 -24.63
C SER A 273 -2.59 -3.40 -25.17
N ASP A 274 -2.60 -3.21 -26.49
CA ASP A 274 -2.35 -1.90 -27.12
C ASP A 274 -3.45 -0.89 -26.73
N ARG A 275 -3.27 -0.23 -25.59
CA ARG A 275 -4.18 0.79 -25.07
C ARG A 275 -3.97 2.13 -25.77
N SER A 276 -3.04 2.24 -26.74
CA SER A 276 -3.11 3.31 -27.73
C SER A 276 -4.43 3.24 -28.52
N LEU A 277 -5.12 2.09 -28.50
CA LEU A 277 -6.46 1.87 -29.04
C LEU A 277 -7.58 2.06 -28.01
N TRP A 278 -7.28 2.13 -26.70
CA TRP A 278 -8.30 2.43 -25.69
C TRP A 278 -8.79 3.86 -25.90
N ARG A 279 -10.10 3.99 -26.10
CA ARG A 279 -10.80 5.27 -26.19
C ARG A 279 -11.89 5.21 -25.14
N PRO A 280 -11.97 6.17 -24.19
CA PRO A 280 -13.14 6.24 -23.34
C PRO A 280 -14.39 6.37 -24.24
N GLU A 281 -15.44 5.61 -23.96
CA GLU A 281 -16.67 5.54 -24.79
C GLU A 281 -17.30 6.93 -25.04
N LYS A 282 -17.02 7.86 -24.12
CA LYS A 282 -17.29 9.28 -24.26
C LYS A 282 -15.92 9.95 -24.30
N ASN A 283 -15.65 10.82 -25.28
CA ASN A 283 -14.42 11.62 -25.41
C ASN A 283 -14.18 12.62 -24.24
N VAL A 284 -14.70 12.34 -23.04
CA VAL A 284 -14.67 13.21 -21.87
C VAL A 284 -14.25 12.36 -20.67
N ILE A 285 -13.00 12.51 -20.27
CA ILE A 285 -12.54 12.07 -18.95
C ILE A 285 -13.01 13.12 -17.95
N GLN A 286 -13.76 12.72 -16.93
CA GLN A 286 -14.06 13.61 -15.79
C GLN A 286 -12.79 13.78 -14.96
N PHE A 287 -11.98 14.75 -15.36
CA PHE A 287 -10.66 14.99 -14.77
C PHE A 287 -10.71 15.56 -13.33
N PRO A 288 -11.58 16.55 -13.01
CA PRO A 288 -11.87 16.90 -11.62
C PRO A 288 -13.03 16.04 -11.09
N ILE A 289 -12.74 15.15 -10.14
CA ILE A 289 -13.77 14.56 -9.29
C ILE A 289 -14.14 15.57 -8.17
N PRO A 290 -15.42 15.69 -7.77
CA PRO A 290 -15.86 16.72 -6.82
C PRO A 290 -15.08 16.78 -5.50
N ILE A 291 -14.62 15.62 -5.02
CA ILE A 291 -13.88 15.48 -3.77
C ILE A 291 -12.50 16.16 -3.80
N LEU A 292 -11.89 16.33 -4.99
CA LEU A 292 -10.59 16.98 -5.14
C LEU A 292 -10.61 18.42 -4.65
N LYS A 293 -11.71 19.14 -4.84
CA LYS A 293 -11.83 20.51 -4.36
C LYS A 293 -11.59 20.60 -2.86
N ASN A 294 -12.12 19.62 -2.11
CA ASN A 294 -11.93 19.55 -0.67
C ASN A 294 -10.51 19.13 -0.31
N LEU A 295 -9.93 18.17 -1.04
CA LEU A 295 -8.54 17.74 -0.85
C LEU A 295 -7.55 18.90 -1.06
N PHE A 296 -7.69 19.67 -2.15
CA PHE A 296 -6.84 20.82 -2.44
C PHE A 296 -6.96 21.96 -1.42
N LYS A 297 -8.15 22.17 -0.84
CA LYS A 297 -8.34 23.16 0.22
C LYS A 297 -7.69 22.76 1.53
N ASN A 298 -7.58 21.46 1.79
CA ASN A 298 -7.11 20.91 3.07
C ASN A 298 -5.73 20.26 2.97
N VAL A 299 -4.93 20.61 1.95
CA VAL A 299 -3.57 20.06 1.83
C VAL A 299 -2.77 20.45 3.07
N LYS A 300 -2.26 19.44 3.75
CA LYS A 300 -1.38 19.62 4.90
C LYS A 300 0.05 19.67 4.42
N ILE A 301 0.64 20.85 4.36
CA ILE A 301 2.08 20.99 4.16
C ILE A 301 2.75 20.55 5.47
N PRO A 302 3.74 19.65 5.44
CA PRO A 302 4.53 19.33 6.63
C PRO A 302 5.12 20.61 7.22
N GLN A 303 4.89 20.83 8.52
CA GLN A 303 5.39 22.02 9.22
C GLN A 303 6.35 21.59 10.31
N THR A 304 7.57 22.10 10.24
CA THR A 304 8.53 22.03 11.34
C THR A 304 8.30 23.19 12.29
N SER A 305 8.80 23.06 13.52
CA SER A 305 8.74 24.10 14.54
C SER A 305 10.09 24.20 15.25
N LYS A 306 10.24 25.19 16.15
CA LYS A 306 11.45 25.24 16.99
C LYS A 306 11.59 24.03 17.90
N GLN A 307 10.47 23.44 18.32
CA GLN A 307 10.47 22.24 19.17
C GLN A 307 10.75 20.97 18.35
N TYR A 308 10.20 20.90 17.14
CA TYR A 308 10.33 19.77 16.21
C TYR A 308 10.91 20.27 14.87
N PRO A 309 12.23 20.50 14.80
CA PRO A 309 12.84 21.16 13.65
C PRO A 309 13.00 20.27 12.41
N PHE A 310 12.79 18.96 12.54
CA PHE A 310 12.97 18.00 11.46
C PHE A 310 11.66 17.36 11.02
N LEU A 311 11.69 16.74 9.83
CA LEU A 311 10.64 15.87 9.31
C LEU A 311 11.10 14.42 9.35
N LEU A 312 10.26 13.57 9.92
CA LEU A 312 10.49 12.13 10.02
C LEU A 312 10.00 11.41 8.75
N HIS A 313 10.85 10.55 8.21
CA HIS A 313 10.55 9.66 7.09
C HIS A 313 10.82 8.21 7.51
N THR A 314 9.77 7.38 7.54
CA THR A 314 9.83 6.01 8.08
C THR A 314 9.53 4.94 7.05
N SER A 315 8.93 5.28 5.91
CA SER A 315 8.49 4.31 4.89
C SER A 315 9.62 3.74 4.01
N GLY A 316 10.82 4.31 4.04
CA GLY A 316 11.94 3.85 3.22
C GLY A 316 12.47 2.49 3.68
N SER A 317 12.87 1.63 2.74
CA SER A 317 13.80 0.53 3.06
C SER A 317 15.23 1.07 3.04
N ILE A 318 16.09 0.51 3.89
CA ILE A 318 17.55 0.79 3.81
C ILE A 318 18.20 -0.18 2.84
N ASP A 319 17.76 -1.43 2.86
CA ASP A 319 18.33 -2.52 2.09
C ASP A 319 17.28 -3.28 1.28
N ASP A 320 17.76 -4.03 0.31
CA ASP A 320 16.95 -4.89 -0.56
C ASP A 320 16.63 -6.24 0.11
N ALA A 321 16.95 -6.40 1.41
CA ALA A 321 16.74 -7.64 2.13
C ALA A 321 15.24 -7.91 2.35
N LEU A 322 14.81 -9.10 1.91
CA LEU A 322 13.40 -9.50 1.87
C LEU A 322 12.82 -9.83 3.25
N ASP A 323 13.65 -10.26 4.20
CA ASP A 323 13.25 -10.62 5.56
C ASP A 323 14.41 -10.41 6.55
N ASP A 324 14.14 -10.57 7.85
CA ASP A 324 15.14 -10.39 8.90
C ASP A 324 16.32 -11.37 8.83
N ALA A 325 16.13 -12.57 8.26
CA ALA A 325 17.17 -13.58 8.16
C ALA A 325 18.21 -13.26 7.08
N HIS A 326 17.85 -12.45 6.08
CA HIS A 326 18.71 -12.04 4.98
C HIS A 326 19.31 -10.64 5.17
N ARG A 327 19.02 -9.97 6.28
CA ARG A 327 19.55 -8.63 6.58
C ARG A 327 21.01 -8.71 7.02
N GLU A 328 21.84 -7.81 6.51
CA GLU A 328 23.16 -7.58 7.08
C GLU A 328 23.02 -7.09 8.54
N THR A 329 24.04 -7.35 9.36
CA THR A 329 24.09 -7.19 10.82
C THR A 329 24.04 -5.72 11.31
N GLU A 330 23.34 -4.85 10.59
CA GLU A 330 23.11 -3.49 11.04
C GLU A 330 22.37 -3.49 12.37
N PRO A 331 22.72 -2.57 13.29
CA PRO A 331 22.10 -2.53 14.60
C PRO A 331 20.62 -2.20 14.50
N GLU A 332 19.81 -2.81 15.36
CA GLU A 332 18.42 -2.44 15.55
C GLU A 332 18.32 -0.98 16.03
N ARG A 333 17.19 -0.33 15.73
CA ARG A 333 16.86 1.04 16.19
C ARG A 333 17.81 2.12 15.69
N PHE A 334 18.03 2.22 14.38
CA PHE A 334 18.83 3.31 13.83
C PHE A 334 18.04 4.33 13.01
N ALA A 335 18.55 5.55 12.95
CA ALA A 335 18.10 6.57 12.03
C ALA A 335 19.29 7.26 11.35
N SER A 336 19.04 7.85 10.19
CA SER A 336 20.03 8.59 9.41
C SER A 336 19.68 10.07 9.38
N VAL A 337 20.70 10.91 9.47
CA VAL A 337 20.62 12.38 9.32
C VAL A 337 21.71 12.86 8.37
N HIS A 338 21.53 14.02 7.75
CA HIS A 338 22.60 14.62 6.97
C HIS A 338 23.75 15.08 7.89
N PRO A 339 25.04 14.90 7.52
CA PRO A 339 26.18 15.28 8.38
C PRO A 339 26.21 16.77 8.76
N ASP A 340 25.75 17.66 7.88
CA ASP A 340 25.71 19.12 8.14
C ASP A 340 24.61 19.55 9.13
N THR A 341 23.84 18.62 9.70
CA THR A 341 22.88 18.93 10.77
C THR A 341 23.54 19.27 12.11
N ASN A 342 24.87 19.08 12.24
CA ASN A 342 25.64 19.18 13.49
C ASN A 342 25.21 18.17 14.58
N ILE A 343 24.50 17.11 14.20
CA ILE A 343 24.18 15.98 15.07
C ILE A 343 25.30 14.95 14.90
N GLU A 344 26.03 14.63 15.96
CA GLU A 344 27.07 13.59 15.92
C GLU A 344 26.45 12.19 15.83
N ALA A 345 27.14 11.21 15.25
CA ALA A 345 26.73 9.82 15.34
C ALA A 345 26.76 9.33 16.80
N GLY A 346 25.81 8.47 17.19
CA GLY A 346 25.69 7.96 18.55
C GLY A 346 24.25 7.71 19.00
N GLU A 347 24.04 7.50 20.29
CA GLU A 347 22.70 7.27 20.86
C GLU A 347 21.95 8.58 21.14
N TYR A 348 20.69 8.62 20.74
CA TYR A 348 19.79 9.77 20.91
C TYR A 348 18.37 9.31 21.24
N ILE A 349 17.57 10.27 21.69
CA ILE A 349 16.12 10.17 21.77
C ILE A 349 15.52 10.88 20.55
N LEU A 350 14.81 10.13 19.71
CA LEU A 350 13.94 10.64 18.66
C LEU A 350 12.56 10.87 19.24
N GLU A 351 12.04 12.10 19.12
CA GLU A 351 10.78 12.51 19.73
C GLU A 351 9.85 13.14 18.70
N THR A 352 8.55 12.85 18.84
CA THR A 352 7.46 13.54 18.15
C THR A 352 6.43 13.96 19.18
N GLN A 353 5.36 14.64 18.74
CA GLN A 353 4.20 14.92 19.60
C GLN A 353 3.47 13.66 20.12
N HIS A 354 3.78 12.47 19.59
CA HIS A 354 3.09 11.22 19.92
C HIS A 354 3.89 10.34 20.90
N GLY A 355 5.21 10.54 21.01
CA GLY A 355 6.06 9.78 21.91
C GLY A 355 7.54 9.98 21.60
N SER A 356 8.37 9.17 22.26
CA SER A 356 9.82 9.18 22.04
C SER A 356 10.41 7.77 22.05
N LEU A 357 11.53 7.61 21.33
CA LEU A 357 12.25 6.34 21.18
C LEU A 357 13.75 6.57 21.21
N ARG A 358 14.46 5.64 21.85
CA ARG A 358 15.93 5.60 21.76
C ARG A 358 16.35 5.02 20.42
N ILE A 359 17.26 5.72 19.76
CA ILE A 359 17.80 5.35 18.45
C ILE A 359 19.31 5.62 18.36
N THR A 360 19.97 4.94 17.43
CA THR A 360 21.36 5.20 17.04
C THR A 360 21.39 6.02 15.75
N ILE A 361 22.14 7.12 15.74
CA ILE A 361 22.25 8.03 14.59
C ILE A 361 23.46 7.71 13.73
N TYR A 362 23.22 7.70 12.42
CA TYR A 362 24.21 7.61 11.36
C TYR A 362 24.12 8.81 10.42
N HIS A 363 25.20 9.07 9.69
CA HIS A 363 25.23 10.11 8.67
C HIS A 363 24.93 9.55 7.29
N ASP A 364 24.07 10.26 6.54
CA ASP A 364 23.76 9.98 5.15
C ASP A 364 23.71 11.30 4.36
N GLU A 365 24.71 11.51 3.50
CA GLU A 365 24.85 12.70 2.64
C GLU A 365 23.75 12.83 1.59
N SER A 366 22.97 11.78 1.33
CA SER A 366 21.85 11.84 0.38
C SER A 366 20.58 12.47 0.97
N LEU A 367 20.52 12.67 2.29
CA LEU A 367 19.36 13.23 2.97
C LEU A 367 19.34 14.76 2.92
N ARG A 368 18.13 15.34 2.97
CA ARG A 368 17.99 16.78 3.20
C ARG A 368 18.33 17.12 4.66
N LEU A 369 18.81 18.35 4.88
CA LEU A 369 19.16 18.88 6.21
C LEU A 369 18.00 18.88 7.22
N ASP A 370 16.77 18.93 6.73
CA ASP A 370 15.56 18.99 7.54
C ASP A 370 14.86 17.63 7.68
N VAL A 371 15.51 16.52 7.28
CA VAL A 371 14.91 15.19 7.28
C VAL A 371 15.70 14.22 8.16
N ILE A 372 14.97 13.46 8.98
CA ILE A 372 15.47 12.27 9.68
C ILE A 372 14.83 11.04 9.03
N ARG A 373 15.65 10.11 8.53
CA ARG A 373 15.16 8.82 8.01
C ARG A 373 15.24 7.77 9.11
N ALA A 374 14.10 7.27 9.58
CA ALA A 374 13.98 6.28 10.65
C ALA A 374 13.06 5.13 10.20
N PRO A 375 13.59 4.19 9.41
CA PRO A 375 12.79 3.23 8.67
C PRO A 375 12.11 2.21 9.57
N TYR A 376 10.80 2.00 9.38
CA TYR A 376 10.01 1.16 10.27
C TYR A 376 10.48 -0.29 10.28
N SER A 377 11.09 -0.76 9.18
CA SER A 377 11.63 -2.10 9.08
C SER A 377 12.74 -2.38 10.10
N ARG A 378 13.38 -1.35 10.67
CA ARG A 378 14.51 -1.48 11.62
C ARG A 378 14.22 -1.00 13.03
N ILE A 379 13.04 -0.43 13.26
CA ILE A 379 12.66 0.15 14.54
C ILE A 379 11.31 -0.46 14.92
N PRO A 380 11.31 -1.61 15.64
CA PRO A 380 10.09 -2.38 15.90
C PRO A 380 8.95 -1.58 16.54
N ASP A 381 9.29 -0.56 17.31
CA ASP A 381 8.38 0.30 18.05
C ASP A 381 8.20 1.70 17.45
N ILE A 382 8.64 1.97 16.21
CA ILE A 382 8.50 3.30 15.59
C ILE A 382 7.06 3.79 15.53
N MET A 383 6.10 2.87 15.41
CA MET A 383 4.68 3.20 15.34
C MET A 383 4.17 3.85 16.63
N THR A 384 4.90 3.74 17.75
CA THR A 384 4.55 4.40 19.02
C THR A 384 4.80 5.91 19.01
N ILE A 385 5.64 6.41 18.10
CA ILE A 385 5.91 7.86 17.94
C ILE A 385 5.28 8.44 16.68
N LEU A 386 4.43 7.69 16.00
CA LEU A 386 3.69 8.14 14.83
C LEU A 386 2.23 8.41 15.17
N PRO A 387 1.52 9.24 14.38
CA PRO A 387 0.10 9.43 14.58
C PRO A 387 -0.63 8.10 14.40
N ASP A 388 -1.52 7.78 15.33
CA ASP A 388 -2.35 6.59 15.22
C ASP A 388 -3.55 6.80 14.30
N MET A 389 -3.27 7.19 13.05
CA MET A 389 -4.26 7.57 12.05
C MET A 389 -3.92 6.99 10.68
N VAL A 390 -4.97 6.75 9.90
CA VAL A 390 -4.88 6.41 8.48
C VAL A 390 -5.55 7.49 7.64
N SER A 391 -5.16 7.58 6.37
CA SER A 391 -5.85 8.42 5.40
C SER A 391 -7.27 7.92 5.16
N SER A 392 -8.28 8.76 5.43
CA SER A 392 -9.70 8.40 5.28
C SER A 392 -10.11 8.04 3.85
N TYR A 393 -9.27 8.38 2.86
CA TYR A 393 -9.53 8.15 1.44
C TYR A 393 -8.80 6.94 0.87
N THR A 394 -7.75 6.45 1.54
CA THR A 394 -6.90 5.37 1.01
C THR A 394 -6.66 4.25 2.00
N GLY A 395 -6.96 4.46 3.29
CA GLY A 395 -6.62 3.52 4.36
C GLY A 395 -5.13 3.42 4.66
N THR A 396 -4.27 4.19 3.99
CA THR A 396 -2.82 4.15 4.22
C THR A 396 -2.45 4.80 5.54
N ALA A 397 -1.53 4.17 6.27
CA ALA A 397 -0.96 4.76 7.48
C ALA A 397 -0.17 6.03 7.14
N ILE A 398 -0.18 6.99 8.05
CA ILE A 398 0.59 8.22 7.92
C ILE A 398 1.95 7.97 8.58
N LEU A 399 2.93 7.63 7.74
CA LEU A 399 4.27 7.21 8.14
C LEU A 399 5.31 8.32 7.98
N ASP A 400 5.05 9.28 7.09
CA ASP A 400 6.02 10.27 6.65
C ASP A 400 5.53 11.71 6.79
N GLY A 401 6.50 12.63 6.86
CA GLY A 401 6.24 14.07 6.97
C GLY A 401 5.77 14.48 8.37
N ILE A 402 6.11 13.69 9.39
CA ILE A 402 5.79 13.96 10.79
C ILE A 402 6.89 14.84 11.38
N ALA A 403 6.52 15.94 12.03
CA ALA A 403 7.51 16.79 12.69
C ALA A 403 8.16 16.04 13.87
N CYS A 404 9.48 16.05 13.95
CA CYS A 404 10.26 15.39 15.00
C CYS A 404 11.43 16.24 15.49
N SER A 405 12.00 15.82 16.62
CA SER A 405 13.21 16.37 17.22
C SER A 405 14.13 15.23 17.64
N ILE A 406 15.40 15.56 17.86
CA ILE A 406 16.39 14.62 18.33
C ILE A 406 17.30 15.27 19.36
N HIS A 407 17.56 14.58 20.47
CA HIS A 407 18.37 15.08 21.57
C HIS A 407 19.07 13.95 22.33
N LYS A 408 20.22 14.24 22.97
CA LYS A 408 20.92 13.27 23.82
C LYS A 408 20.12 13.06 25.12
N GLU A 409 20.16 11.85 25.66
CA GLU A 409 19.61 11.57 27.00
C GLU A 409 20.50 12.28 28.03
N ASN A 410 19.89 13.13 28.88
CA ASN A 410 20.60 13.93 29.88
C ASN A 410 21.00 13.13 31.12
#